data_AF-A0AAU3V2Y0-F1
#
_entry.id   AF-A0AAU3V2Y0-F1
#
_cell.length_a   1.000
_cell.length_b   1.000
_cell.length_c   1.000
_cell.angle_alpha   90.00
_cell.angle_beta   90.00
_cell.angle_gamma   90.00
#
_symmetry.space_group_name_H-M   'P 1'
#
loop_
_entity.id
_entity.type
_entity.pdbx_description
1 polymer ?
#
loop_
_entity_poly.entity_id
_entity_poly.type
_entity_poly.pdbx_seq_one_letter_code
_entity_poly.pdbx_strand_id
1 'polypeptide(L)'
;MARTAVPRRLGDRLRWRAAELVERRAESEAAWTLVLDVPGWPGHLPGQHLDLRLTAEDGYSTQRSYSLASAPDGDRIELTVQRVEDGEVSPYLTDDLAVGDAVEIRGPVGGWFVWRPEQTEPVLLVAGGSGLVPLMAMVRARAAAGSRAPFRLLYSVRTPGDRFYAAELDRGEPGLDTTHLYTRSAPDGGTRPAGRLQARDLAEWGWPADFEPTCYVCGPTGFVETAAGLLVALGHSPDRIRTERFGPSGG
;
A
#
# COMPACT_ATOMS: atom_id res chain seq x y z
N MET A 1 21.78 -9.10 27.49
CA MET A 1 22.24 -7.72 27.18
C MET A 1 21.30 -7.15 26.12
N ALA A 2 20.22 -6.51 26.57
CA ALA A 2 19.25 -5.87 25.68
C ALA A 2 19.83 -4.54 25.21
N ARG A 3 20.08 -4.40 23.90
CA ARG A 3 20.41 -3.13 23.27
C ARG A 3 19.11 -2.37 23.02
N THR A 4 18.75 -1.52 23.98
CA THR A 4 17.70 -0.51 23.82
C THR A 4 18.10 0.41 22.66
N ALA A 5 17.35 0.36 21.57
CA ALA A 5 17.57 1.22 20.41
C ALA A 5 17.34 2.69 20.80
N VAL A 6 18.38 3.50 20.65
CA VAL A 6 18.33 4.96 20.83
C VAL A 6 17.38 5.56 19.77
N PRO A 7 16.49 6.50 20.12
CA PRO A 7 15.64 7.15 19.12
C PRO A 7 16.52 7.99 18.18
N ARG A 8 16.67 7.56 16.93
CA ARG A 8 17.30 8.38 15.88
C ARG A 8 16.52 9.70 15.75
N ARG A 9 17.25 10.83 15.77
CA ARG A 9 16.67 12.18 15.71
C ARG A 9 15.82 12.34 14.45
N LEU A 10 14.67 13.02 14.55
CA LEU A 10 13.74 13.29 13.46
C LEU A 10 14.44 13.80 12.17
N GLY A 11 15.52 14.57 12.35
CA GLY A 11 16.32 15.17 11.27
C GLY A 11 17.11 14.20 10.39
N ASP A 12 17.35 12.96 10.82
CA ASP A 12 18.00 11.97 9.95
C ASP A 12 17.00 11.29 9.03
N ARG A 13 15.72 11.17 9.41
CA ARG A 13 14.67 10.54 8.59
C ARG A 13 14.27 11.38 7.38
N LEU A 14 14.39 12.71 7.47
CA LEU A 14 13.92 13.65 6.45
C LEU A 14 15.02 14.12 5.47
N ARG A 15 16.13 13.38 5.36
CA ARG A 15 17.18 13.67 4.36
C ARG A 15 16.90 12.94 3.05
N TRP A 16 17.17 13.63 1.94
CA TRP A 16 17.25 12.99 0.63
C TRP A 16 18.42 12.02 0.59
N ARG A 17 18.19 10.83 0.06
CA ARG A 17 19.18 9.75 -0.12
C ARG A 17 19.09 9.25 -1.55
N ALA A 18 20.24 8.88 -2.10
CA ALA A 18 20.27 8.10 -3.34
C ALA A 18 19.72 6.70 -3.05
N ALA A 19 18.92 6.19 -3.99
CA ALA A 19 18.38 4.85 -4.00
C ALA A 19 18.60 4.26 -5.39
N GLU A 20 19.25 3.11 -5.47
CA GLU A 20 19.55 2.43 -6.73
C GLU A 20 18.46 1.39 -7.04
N LEU A 21 17.94 1.39 -8.28
CA LEU A 21 17.05 0.34 -8.72
C LEU A 21 17.83 -0.94 -8.96
N VAL A 22 17.59 -1.96 -8.15
CA VAL A 22 18.27 -3.26 -8.25
C VAL A 22 17.44 -4.34 -8.92
N GLU A 23 16.11 -4.18 -8.92
CA GLU A 23 15.18 -5.11 -9.58
C GLU A 23 13.86 -4.40 -9.89
N ARG A 24 13.20 -4.80 -10.98
CA ARG A 24 11.82 -4.38 -11.27
C ARG A 24 10.98 -5.55 -11.76
N ARG A 25 9.71 -5.58 -11.35
CA ARG A 25 8.74 -6.66 -11.65
C ARG A 25 7.43 -6.06 -12.14
N ALA A 26 6.84 -6.61 -13.19
CA ALA A 26 5.50 -6.19 -13.63
C ALA A 26 4.44 -6.80 -12.71
N GLU A 27 3.55 -5.96 -12.18
CA GLU A 27 2.37 -6.37 -11.39
C GLU A 27 1.11 -6.42 -12.26
N SER A 28 1.03 -5.54 -13.26
CA SER A 28 0.02 -5.54 -14.32
C SER A 28 0.59 -4.84 -15.56
N GLU A 29 -0.21 -4.70 -16.61
CA GLU A 29 0.19 -3.92 -17.80
C GLU A 29 0.57 -2.47 -17.46
N ALA A 30 -0.03 -1.91 -16.41
CA ALA A 30 0.15 -0.51 -16.04
C ALA A 30 0.90 -0.32 -14.71
N ALA A 31 1.43 -1.37 -14.08
CA ALA A 31 2.05 -1.24 -12.76
C ALA A 31 3.28 -2.12 -12.57
N TRP A 32 4.26 -1.55 -11.87
CA TRP A 32 5.55 -2.17 -11.62
C TRP A 32 5.94 -2.05 -10.17
N THR A 33 6.45 -3.14 -9.59
CA THR A 33 7.18 -3.13 -8.33
C THR A 33 8.65 -2.84 -8.62
N LEU A 34 9.18 -1.80 -7.99
CA LEU A 34 10.57 -1.34 -8.03
C LEU A 34 11.23 -1.71 -6.70
N VAL A 35 12.31 -2.47 -6.78
CA VAL A 35 13.12 -2.84 -5.62
C VAL A 35 14.33 -1.93 -5.59
N LEU A 36 14.42 -1.11 -4.54
CA LEU A 36 15.48 -0.13 -4.38
C LEU A 36 16.43 -0.57 -3.27
N ASP A 37 17.74 -0.47 -3.54
CA ASP A 37 18.75 -0.49 -2.49
C ASP A 37 18.98 0.94 -1.98
N VAL A 38 18.87 1.13 -0.67
CA VAL A 38 18.91 2.44 -0.02
C VAL A 38 19.90 2.42 1.13
N PRO A 39 21.20 2.64 0.86
CA PRO A 39 22.21 2.62 1.90
C PRO A 39 21.87 3.55 3.07
N GLY A 40 21.81 2.98 4.27
CA GLY A 40 21.48 3.72 5.49
C GLY A 40 20.00 4.08 5.63
N TRP A 41 19.11 3.28 5.04
CA TRP A 41 17.68 3.38 5.29
C TRP A 41 17.39 3.21 6.79
N PRO A 42 16.60 4.10 7.42
CA PRO A 42 16.36 4.04 8.86
C PRO A 42 15.35 2.95 9.27
N GLY A 43 14.87 2.14 8.33
CA GLY A 43 13.71 1.26 8.51
C GLY A 43 12.39 2.01 8.37
N HIS A 44 11.28 1.28 8.27
CA HIS A 44 9.94 1.82 8.14
C HIS A 44 8.91 0.99 8.91
N LEU A 45 7.66 1.45 8.97
CA LEU A 45 6.52 0.71 9.48
C LEU A 45 5.55 0.37 8.34
N PRO A 46 4.87 -0.78 8.39
CA PRO A 46 3.89 -1.18 7.39
C PRO A 46 2.78 -0.15 7.26
N GLY A 47 2.62 0.42 6.07
CA GLY A 47 1.67 1.51 5.78
C GLY A 47 2.27 2.92 5.72
N GLN A 48 3.57 3.08 6.02
CA GLN A 48 4.29 4.32 5.72
C GLN A 48 4.57 4.47 4.21
N HIS A 49 4.86 5.70 3.82
CA HIS A 49 5.27 6.05 2.46
C HIS A 49 6.63 6.79 2.49
N LEU A 50 7.15 7.11 1.31
CA LEU A 50 8.30 7.99 1.12
C LEU A 50 7.99 9.01 0.03
N ASP A 51 8.75 10.08 -0.02
CA ASP A 51 8.79 10.97 -1.18
C ASP A 51 9.92 10.52 -2.11
N LEU A 52 9.61 10.37 -3.40
CA LEU A 52 10.59 10.14 -4.46
C LEU A 52 10.67 11.41 -5.31
N ARG A 53 11.89 11.88 -5.57
CA ARG A 53 12.18 13.03 -6.42
C ARG A 53 12.96 12.58 -7.65
N LEU A 54 12.53 13.09 -8.79
CA LEU A 54 13.26 13.05 -10.05
C LEU A 54 13.76 14.46 -10.34
N THR A 55 15.01 14.56 -10.79
CA THR A 55 15.65 15.82 -11.17
C THR A 55 16.18 15.66 -12.59
N ALA A 56 15.69 16.49 -13.52
CA ALA A 56 16.14 16.52 -14.91
C ALA A 56 17.49 17.22 -15.05
N GLU A 57 18.15 17.05 -16.20
CA GLU A 57 19.48 17.63 -16.47
C GLU A 57 19.51 19.16 -16.42
N ASP A 58 18.38 19.80 -16.74
CA ASP A 58 18.21 21.26 -16.65
C ASP A 58 17.95 21.78 -15.22
N GLY A 59 17.89 20.87 -14.25
CA GLY A 59 17.66 21.16 -12.83
C GLY A 59 16.18 21.22 -12.43
N TYR A 60 15.23 21.01 -13.35
CA TYR A 60 13.82 20.85 -12.97
C TYR A 60 13.66 19.62 -12.09
N SER A 61 12.91 19.74 -10.99
CA SER A 61 12.62 18.58 -10.13
C SER A 61 11.15 18.47 -9.80
N THR A 62 10.67 17.23 -9.78
CA THR A 62 9.29 16.88 -9.43
C THR A 62 9.34 15.74 -8.42
N GLN A 63 8.42 15.73 -7.46
CA GLN A 63 8.38 14.71 -6.41
C GLN A 63 6.99 14.14 -6.24
N ARG A 64 6.88 12.85 -5.92
CA ARG A 64 5.62 12.18 -5.59
C ARG A 64 5.82 11.25 -4.41
N SER A 65 4.76 11.08 -3.63
CA SER A 65 4.78 10.16 -2.50
C SER A 65 4.35 8.77 -2.96
N TYR A 66 5.10 7.75 -2.54
CA TYR A 66 4.84 6.34 -2.84
C TYR A 66 4.80 5.52 -1.56
N SER A 67 3.76 4.72 -1.40
CA SER A 67 3.67 3.76 -0.30
C SER A 67 4.74 2.69 -0.41
N LEU A 68 5.30 2.31 0.73
CA LEU A 68 6.19 1.15 0.81
C LEU A 68 5.35 -0.11 0.69
N ALA A 69 5.77 -1.03 -0.19
CA ALA A 69 5.08 -2.28 -0.50
C ALA A 69 5.60 -3.46 0.34
N SER A 70 6.85 -3.38 0.82
CA SER A 70 7.51 -4.47 1.55
C SER A 70 7.33 -4.35 3.07
N ALA A 71 7.58 -5.46 3.76
CA ALA A 71 7.91 -5.39 5.18
C ALA A 71 9.32 -4.79 5.36
N PRO A 72 9.66 -4.26 6.55
CA PRO A 72 10.99 -3.73 6.80
C PRO A 72 12.05 -4.84 6.69
N ASP A 73 12.98 -4.70 5.75
CA ASP A 73 14.07 -5.66 5.51
C ASP A 73 15.39 -4.92 5.19
N GLY A 74 16.12 -4.57 6.25
CA GLY A 74 17.39 -3.86 6.13
C GLY A 74 17.27 -2.56 5.32
N ASP A 75 18.13 -2.42 4.33
CA ASP A 75 18.26 -1.24 3.47
C ASP A 75 17.49 -1.38 2.13
N ARG A 76 16.84 -2.53 1.90
CA ARG A 76 16.08 -2.78 0.68
C ARG A 76 14.60 -2.44 0.89
N ILE A 77 14.04 -1.69 -0.05
CA ILE A 77 12.63 -1.31 -0.03
C ILE A 77 11.96 -1.63 -1.36
N GLU A 78 10.64 -1.86 -1.32
CA GLU A 78 9.82 -2.02 -2.52
C GLU A 78 8.81 -0.89 -2.63
N LEU A 79 8.68 -0.33 -3.84
CA LEU A 79 7.63 0.61 -4.22
C LEU A 79 6.85 0.01 -5.39
N THR A 80 5.52 0.06 -5.35
CA THR A 80 4.72 -0.35 -6.51
C THR A 80 4.04 0.86 -7.11
N VAL A 81 4.43 1.15 -8.35
CA VAL A 81 4.07 2.34 -9.10
C VAL A 81 3.09 1.96 -10.18
N GLN A 82 1.92 2.60 -10.18
CA GLN A 82 0.98 2.52 -11.30
C GLN A 82 1.22 3.71 -12.24
N ARG A 83 1.31 3.44 -13.53
CA ARG A 83 1.39 4.45 -14.59
C ARG A 83 0.11 5.28 -14.60
N VAL A 84 0.28 6.59 -14.49
CA VAL A 84 -0.74 7.61 -14.79
C VAL A 84 -0.32 8.26 -16.11
N GLU A 85 -1.21 8.19 -17.11
CA GLU A 85 -0.92 8.61 -18.50
C GLU A 85 -0.45 10.07 -18.59
N ASP A 86 -1.13 10.98 -17.87
CA ASP A 86 -0.80 12.40 -17.81
C ASP A 86 0.13 12.77 -16.63
N GLY A 87 0.82 11.79 -16.03
CA GLY A 87 1.71 12.00 -14.90
C GLY A 87 3.15 12.32 -15.34
N GLU A 88 3.86 13.19 -14.60
CA GLU A 88 5.28 13.46 -14.88
C GLU A 88 6.22 12.35 -14.35
N VAL A 89 5.88 11.76 -13.20
CA VAL A 89 6.79 10.85 -12.47
C VAL A 89 6.51 9.39 -12.79
N SER A 90 5.25 8.96 -12.79
CA SER A 90 4.92 7.55 -12.97
C SER A 90 5.33 6.98 -14.33
N PRO A 91 5.21 7.69 -15.48
CA PRO A 91 5.72 7.18 -16.75
C PRO A 91 7.21 6.90 -16.73
N TYR A 92 8.01 7.83 -16.21
CA TYR A 92 9.46 7.64 -16.10
C TYR A 92 9.78 6.42 -15.24
N LEU A 93 9.13 6.28 -14.08
CA LEU A 93 9.35 5.13 -13.19
C LEU A 93 8.92 3.79 -13.80
N THR A 94 7.88 3.77 -14.64
CA THR A 94 7.38 2.52 -15.25
C THR A 94 8.00 2.19 -16.60
N ASP A 95 8.54 3.17 -17.33
CA ASP A 95 8.98 2.95 -18.71
C ASP A 95 10.49 3.12 -18.85
N ASP A 96 11.05 4.17 -18.24
CA ASP A 96 12.42 4.63 -18.51
C ASP A 96 13.42 4.19 -17.43
N LEU A 97 13.02 4.13 -16.16
CA LEU A 97 13.91 3.76 -15.06
C LEU A 97 14.40 2.31 -15.20
N ALA A 98 15.71 2.14 -15.34
CA ALA A 98 16.38 0.86 -15.55
C ALA A 98 17.17 0.41 -14.33
N VAL A 99 17.45 -0.89 -14.25
CA VAL A 99 18.29 -1.45 -13.17
C VAL A 99 19.69 -0.82 -13.25
N GLY A 100 20.19 -0.35 -12.11
CA GLY A 100 21.42 0.42 -11.97
C GLY A 100 21.20 1.94 -11.93
N ASP A 101 20.02 2.43 -12.30
CA ASP A 101 19.71 3.86 -12.20
C ASP A 101 19.43 4.28 -10.75
N ALA A 102 19.73 5.54 -10.45
CA ALA A 102 19.52 6.12 -9.14
C ALA A 102 18.36 7.13 -9.14
N VAL A 103 17.56 7.10 -8.06
CA VAL A 103 16.55 8.11 -7.75
C VAL A 103 16.82 8.71 -6.37
N GLU A 104 16.27 9.88 -6.10
CA GLU A 104 16.36 10.49 -4.77
C GLU A 104 15.10 10.18 -3.96
N ILE A 105 15.26 9.70 -2.73
CA ILE A 105 14.13 9.43 -1.84
C ILE A 105 14.30 10.08 -0.47
N ARG A 106 13.17 10.35 0.19
CA ARG A 106 13.12 10.88 1.56
C ARG A 106 12.03 10.16 2.34
N GLY A 107 12.38 9.66 3.52
CA GLY A 107 11.43 8.98 4.39
C GLY A 107 12.09 8.08 5.45
N PRO A 108 11.27 7.25 6.12
CA PRO A 108 9.84 7.08 5.89
C PRO A 108 9.01 8.28 6.42
N VAL A 109 7.83 8.48 5.84
CA VAL A 109 6.84 9.50 6.20
C VAL A 109 5.53 8.79 6.61
N GLY A 110 4.75 9.44 7.47
CA GLY A 110 3.52 8.91 8.02
C GLY A 110 3.69 8.24 9.39
N GLY A 111 2.56 7.82 9.98
CA GLY A 111 2.54 7.24 11.33
C GLY A 111 1.13 6.97 11.85
N TRP A 112 0.11 7.59 11.25
CA TRP A 112 -1.30 7.30 11.51
C TRP A 112 -1.73 5.96 10.89
N PHE A 113 -1.46 5.79 9.61
CA PHE A 113 -1.83 4.61 8.82
C PHE A 113 -0.81 3.48 8.95
N VAL A 114 -0.48 3.06 10.18
CA VAL A 114 0.51 2.00 10.41
C VAL A 114 -0.07 0.83 11.19
N TRP A 115 0.22 -0.39 10.74
CA TRP A 115 -0.03 -1.61 11.51
C TRP A 115 1.24 -2.04 12.25
N ARG A 116 1.07 -2.62 13.43
CA ARG A 116 2.16 -3.12 14.27
C ARG A 116 1.90 -4.57 14.71
N PRO A 117 2.94 -5.42 14.79
CA PRO A 117 2.78 -6.82 15.22
C PRO A 117 2.11 -7.04 16.58
N GLU A 118 2.17 -6.05 17.48
CA GLU A 118 1.52 -6.09 18.79
C GLU A 118 -0.01 -5.96 18.71
N GLN A 119 -0.55 -5.52 17.57
CA GLN A 119 -1.99 -5.46 17.32
C GLN A 119 -2.53 -6.87 17.05
N THR A 120 -3.30 -7.39 18.01
CA THR A 120 -3.87 -8.74 17.97
C THR A 120 -5.36 -8.76 17.62
N GLU A 121 -6.01 -7.60 17.61
CA GLU A 121 -7.40 -7.46 17.19
C GLU A 121 -7.60 -7.84 15.72
N PRO A 122 -8.83 -8.21 15.29
CA PRO A 122 -9.13 -8.41 13.88
C PRO A 122 -8.80 -7.18 13.04
N VAL A 123 -8.30 -7.39 11.83
CA VAL A 123 -7.94 -6.30 10.92
C VAL A 123 -8.73 -6.42 9.63
N LEU A 124 -9.32 -5.31 9.21
CA LEU A 124 -9.99 -5.16 7.93
C LEU A 124 -9.14 -4.26 7.02
N LEU A 125 -8.69 -4.78 5.89
CA LEU A 125 -7.95 -4.06 4.86
C LEU A 125 -8.90 -3.78 3.69
N VAL A 126 -9.12 -2.52 3.33
CA VAL A 126 -10.02 -2.12 2.23
C VAL A 126 -9.23 -1.30 1.22
N ALA A 127 -8.90 -1.91 0.09
CA ALA A 127 -8.07 -1.32 -0.95
C ALA A 127 -8.87 -0.94 -2.20
N GLY A 128 -8.59 0.24 -2.75
CA GLY A 128 -9.02 0.64 -4.09
C GLY A 128 -7.81 0.82 -5.01
N GLY A 129 -7.67 0.00 -6.06
CA GLY A 129 -6.57 0.08 -7.01
C GLY A 129 -5.18 0.04 -6.35
N SER A 130 -4.32 1.01 -6.63
CA SER A 130 -2.99 1.14 -5.98
C SER A 130 -3.04 1.32 -4.46
N GLY A 131 -4.22 1.60 -3.88
CA GLY A 131 -4.46 1.55 -2.43
C GLY A 131 -4.07 0.23 -1.76
N LEU A 132 -3.90 -0.84 -2.54
CA LEU A 132 -3.43 -2.12 -2.04
C LEU A 132 -1.98 -2.10 -1.56
N VAL A 133 -1.12 -1.24 -2.11
CA VAL A 133 0.33 -1.23 -1.84
C VAL A 133 0.67 -1.14 -0.33
N PRO A 134 0.20 -0.13 0.43
CA PRO A 134 0.50 -0.05 1.86
C PRO A 134 -0.15 -1.18 2.66
N LEU A 135 -1.27 -1.75 2.18
CA LEU A 135 -1.94 -2.87 2.85
C LEU A 135 -1.16 -4.18 2.68
N MET A 136 -0.52 -4.37 1.53
CA MET A 136 0.38 -5.52 1.31
C MET A 136 1.62 -5.45 2.19
N ALA A 137 2.16 -4.27 2.48
CA ALA A 137 3.20 -4.14 3.49
C ALA A 137 2.72 -4.64 4.87
N MET A 138 1.46 -4.39 5.24
CA MET A 138 0.87 -4.89 6.49
C MET A 138 0.72 -6.41 6.46
N VAL A 139 0.22 -6.98 5.36
CA VAL A 139 0.09 -8.44 5.16
C VAL A 139 1.46 -9.13 5.28
N ARG A 140 2.46 -8.62 4.56
CA ARG A 140 3.82 -9.18 4.55
C ARG A 140 4.49 -9.05 5.92
N ALA A 141 4.31 -7.93 6.61
CA ALA A 141 4.85 -7.73 7.95
C ALA A 141 4.17 -8.63 9.00
N ARG A 142 2.87 -8.88 8.87
CA ARG A 142 2.13 -9.84 9.69
C ARG A 142 2.70 -11.25 9.53
N ALA A 143 2.91 -11.68 8.29
CA ALA A 143 3.52 -12.98 7.97
C ALA A 143 4.94 -13.09 8.55
N ALA A 144 5.79 -12.10 8.30
CA ALA A 144 7.17 -12.06 8.78
C ALA A 144 7.27 -12.10 10.31
N ALA A 145 6.33 -11.46 11.02
CA ALA A 145 6.26 -11.48 12.48
C ALA A 145 5.65 -12.78 13.05
N GLY A 146 5.12 -13.67 12.21
CA GLY A 146 4.37 -14.85 12.66
C GLY A 146 3.09 -14.49 13.44
N SER A 147 2.52 -13.30 13.19
CA SER A 147 1.36 -12.82 13.92
C SER A 147 0.11 -13.62 13.55
N ARG A 148 -0.72 -13.92 14.56
CA ARG A 148 -2.00 -14.63 14.41
C ARG A 148 -3.21 -13.70 14.35
N ALA A 149 -3.01 -12.37 14.33
CA ALA A 149 -4.10 -11.43 14.15
C ALA A 149 -4.88 -11.78 12.87
N PRO A 150 -6.21 -11.95 12.89
CA PRO A 150 -6.95 -12.38 11.71
C PRO A 150 -7.16 -11.19 10.76
N PHE A 151 -6.74 -11.34 9.51
CA PHE A 151 -6.82 -10.29 8.48
C PHE A 151 -7.91 -10.65 7.46
N ARG A 152 -8.71 -9.66 7.07
CA ARG A 152 -9.58 -9.73 5.89
C ARG A 152 -9.22 -8.60 4.93
N LEU A 153 -9.00 -8.93 3.67
CA LEU A 153 -8.70 -7.98 2.61
C LEU A 153 -9.85 -7.92 1.61
N LEU A 154 -10.45 -6.75 1.44
CA LEU A 154 -11.36 -6.45 0.34
C LEU A 154 -10.62 -5.57 -0.66
N TYR A 155 -10.34 -6.12 -1.84
CA TYR A 155 -9.60 -5.44 -2.89
C TYR A 155 -10.52 -5.07 -4.05
N SER A 156 -10.85 -3.79 -4.13
CA SER A 156 -11.65 -3.21 -5.21
C SER A 156 -10.77 -2.76 -6.37
N VAL A 157 -10.94 -3.37 -7.53
CA VAL A 157 -10.12 -3.12 -8.73
C VAL A 157 -11.00 -3.08 -9.99
N ARG A 158 -10.50 -2.59 -11.13
CA ARG A 158 -11.32 -2.42 -12.35
C ARG A 158 -11.65 -3.77 -12.99
N THR A 159 -10.62 -4.55 -13.31
CA THR A 159 -10.71 -5.86 -13.97
C THR A 159 -9.71 -6.84 -13.36
N PRO A 160 -9.81 -8.16 -13.64
CA PRO A 160 -8.83 -9.15 -13.19
C PRO A 160 -7.39 -8.86 -13.61
N GLY A 161 -7.19 -8.24 -14.78
CA GLY A 161 -5.85 -7.88 -15.30
C GLY A 161 -5.21 -6.70 -14.59
N ASP A 162 -5.98 -5.94 -13.81
CA ASP A 162 -5.48 -4.79 -13.04
C ASP A 162 -5.02 -5.17 -11.62
N ARG A 163 -5.12 -6.45 -11.22
CA ARG A 163 -4.74 -6.91 -9.88
C ARG A 163 -3.23 -6.80 -9.67
N PHE A 164 -2.82 -6.15 -8.58
CA PHE A 164 -1.41 -6.22 -8.15
C PHE A 164 -1.20 -7.46 -7.28
N TYR A 165 0.02 -8.00 -7.30
CA TYR A 165 0.45 -9.13 -6.48
C TYR A 165 -0.45 -10.36 -6.61
N ALA A 166 -1.04 -10.57 -7.80
CA ALA A 166 -2.03 -11.62 -8.03
C ALA A 166 -1.50 -13.00 -7.63
N ALA A 167 -0.26 -13.34 -8.01
CA ALA A 167 0.36 -14.61 -7.65
C ALA A 167 0.57 -14.80 -6.14
N GLU A 168 0.85 -13.72 -5.41
CA GLU A 168 1.03 -13.75 -3.95
C GLU A 168 -0.33 -13.92 -3.25
N LEU A 169 -1.34 -13.14 -3.66
CA LEU A 169 -2.69 -13.22 -3.11
C LEU A 169 -3.39 -14.54 -3.43
N ASP A 170 -3.20 -15.06 -4.65
CA ASP A 170 -3.80 -16.34 -5.09
C ASP A 170 -3.14 -17.54 -4.41
N ARG A 171 -1.85 -17.44 -4.01
CA ARG A 171 -1.17 -18.45 -3.18
C ARG A 171 -1.78 -18.50 -1.77
N GLY A 172 -2.27 -17.36 -1.28
CA GLY A 172 -2.84 -17.21 0.05
C GLY A 172 -1.79 -17.17 1.16
N GLU A 173 -2.22 -16.69 2.33
CA GLU A 173 -1.41 -16.60 3.54
C GLU A 173 -2.27 -17.04 4.74
N PRO A 174 -1.77 -17.90 5.65
CA PRO A 174 -2.56 -18.34 6.80
C PRO A 174 -3.12 -17.18 7.65
N GLY A 175 -4.45 -17.14 7.79
CA GLY A 175 -5.17 -16.11 8.53
C GLY A 175 -5.33 -14.77 7.79
N LEU A 176 -5.13 -14.76 6.47
CA LEU A 176 -5.60 -13.73 5.56
C LEU A 176 -6.73 -14.30 4.69
N ASP A 177 -7.94 -13.73 4.81
CA ASP A 177 -9.02 -13.98 3.84
C ASP A 177 -9.06 -12.84 2.82
N THR A 178 -8.89 -13.15 1.54
CA THR A 178 -8.88 -12.15 0.45
C THR A 178 -10.15 -12.25 -0.39
N THR A 179 -10.82 -11.12 -0.58
CA THR A 179 -11.99 -10.95 -1.44
C THR A 179 -11.71 -9.90 -2.51
N HIS A 180 -11.92 -10.28 -3.78
CA HIS A 180 -11.74 -9.39 -4.93
C HIS A 180 -13.09 -8.82 -5.39
N LEU A 181 -13.17 -7.50 -5.51
CA LEU A 181 -14.34 -6.79 -5.99
C LEU A 181 -14.01 -6.07 -7.30
N TYR A 182 -14.63 -6.48 -8.39
CA TYR A 182 -14.39 -5.87 -9.69
C TYR A 182 -15.41 -4.78 -10.01
N THR A 183 -14.96 -3.64 -10.53
CA THR A 183 -15.84 -2.49 -10.79
C THR A 183 -16.27 -2.34 -12.24
N ARG A 184 -15.54 -2.94 -13.20
CA ARG A 184 -15.79 -2.81 -14.65
C ARG A 184 -16.08 -4.15 -15.33
N SER A 185 -15.28 -5.18 -15.02
CA SER A 185 -15.47 -6.53 -15.55
C SER A 185 -15.11 -7.54 -14.47
N ALA A 186 -16.01 -8.48 -14.20
CA ALA A 186 -15.81 -9.56 -13.24
C ALA A 186 -15.63 -10.89 -13.99
N PRO A 187 -14.79 -11.81 -13.50
CA PRO A 187 -14.66 -13.13 -14.10
C PRO A 187 -15.94 -13.95 -13.87
N ASP A 188 -16.21 -14.90 -14.77
CA ASP A 188 -17.29 -15.86 -14.58
C ASP A 188 -17.11 -16.64 -13.27
N GLY A 189 -18.17 -16.73 -12.47
CA GLY A 189 -18.10 -17.34 -11.14
C GLY A 189 -17.31 -16.53 -10.10
N GLY A 190 -16.96 -15.27 -10.40
CA GLY A 190 -16.34 -14.35 -9.44
C GLY A 190 -17.27 -14.02 -8.26
N THR A 191 -16.70 -13.39 -7.23
CA THR A 191 -17.37 -13.08 -5.96
C THR A 191 -18.77 -12.49 -6.12
N ARG A 192 -18.93 -11.50 -7.01
CA ARG A 192 -20.22 -10.91 -7.39
C ARG A 192 -20.14 -10.21 -8.75
N PRO A 193 -21.28 -9.82 -9.36
CA PRO A 193 -21.27 -9.01 -10.57
C PRO A 193 -20.49 -7.70 -10.40
N ALA A 194 -19.92 -7.21 -11.50
CA ALA A 194 -19.12 -6.00 -11.50
C ALA A 194 -19.91 -4.79 -10.98
N GLY A 195 -19.27 -3.99 -10.14
CA GLY A 195 -19.86 -2.77 -9.58
C GLY A 195 -19.03 -2.19 -8.46
N ARG A 196 -19.21 -0.90 -8.18
CA ARG A 196 -18.51 -0.20 -7.09
C ARG A 196 -18.81 -0.84 -5.73
N LEU A 197 -17.93 -0.61 -4.76
CA LEU A 197 -18.09 -1.05 -3.37
C LEU A 197 -19.43 -0.58 -2.79
N GLN A 198 -20.12 -1.47 -2.07
CA GLN A 198 -21.40 -1.21 -1.41
C GLN A 198 -21.39 -1.73 0.04
N ALA A 199 -22.35 -1.28 0.86
CA ALA A 199 -22.49 -1.70 2.26
C ALA A 199 -22.53 -3.23 2.41
N ARG A 200 -23.27 -3.92 1.53
CA ARG A 200 -23.38 -5.39 1.56
C ARG A 200 -22.03 -6.10 1.43
N ASP A 201 -21.08 -5.50 0.70
CA ASP A 201 -19.79 -6.12 0.47
C ASP A 201 -18.96 -6.13 1.77
N LEU A 202 -19.01 -5.01 2.50
CA LEU A 202 -18.35 -4.89 3.80
C LEU A 202 -19.04 -5.73 4.87
N ALA A 203 -20.36 -5.86 4.82
CA ALA A 203 -21.12 -6.70 5.75
C ALA A 203 -20.87 -8.21 5.51
N GLU A 204 -20.75 -8.64 4.25
CA GLU A 204 -20.59 -10.04 3.87
C GLU A 204 -19.14 -10.53 4.03
N TRP A 205 -18.17 -9.76 3.53
CA TRP A 205 -16.76 -10.17 3.49
C TRP A 205 -15.85 -9.40 4.44
N GLY A 206 -16.35 -8.33 5.06
CA GLY A 206 -15.63 -7.63 6.13
C GLY A 206 -15.82 -8.28 7.49
N TRP A 207 -15.49 -7.55 8.56
CA TRP A 207 -15.75 -7.97 9.93
C TRP A 207 -17.01 -7.29 10.46
N PRO A 208 -17.87 -7.98 11.23
CA PRO A 208 -18.92 -7.30 11.98
C PRO A 208 -18.32 -6.32 13.01
N ALA A 209 -19.02 -5.22 13.28
CA ALA A 209 -18.48 -4.12 14.09
C ALA A 209 -18.21 -4.50 15.56
N ASP A 210 -18.95 -5.47 16.11
CA ASP A 210 -18.80 -6.01 17.46
C ASP A 210 -17.51 -6.82 17.68
N PHE A 211 -16.83 -7.22 16.61
CA PHE A 211 -15.47 -7.76 16.68
C PHE A 211 -14.41 -6.67 16.89
N GLU A 212 -14.82 -5.40 16.88
CA GLU A 212 -13.98 -4.22 17.04
C GLU A 212 -12.71 -4.22 16.16
N PRO A 213 -12.83 -4.49 14.85
CA PRO A 213 -11.67 -4.55 13.98
C PRO A 213 -10.99 -3.19 13.84
N THR A 214 -9.67 -3.17 13.70
CA THR A 214 -8.98 -2.00 13.14
C THR A 214 -9.11 -2.04 11.63
N CYS A 215 -9.71 -1.01 11.05
CA CYS A 215 -9.96 -0.90 9.61
C CYS A 215 -8.91 0.01 8.96
N TYR A 216 -8.20 -0.48 7.95
CA TYR A 216 -7.28 0.30 7.13
C TYR A 216 -7.87 0.44 5.72
N VAL A 217 -8.22 1.67 5.35
CA VAL A 217 -8.83 1.99 4.05
C VAL A 217 -7.86 2.84 3.23
N CYS A 218 -7.50 2.37 2.04
CA CYS A 218 -6.58 3.11 1.17
C CYS A 218 -7.01 3.06 -0.30
N GLY A 219 -6.83 4.18 -1.01
CA GLY A 219 -7.13 4.30 -2.44
C GLY A 219 -7.40 5.76 -2.85
N PRO A 220 -8.04 5.96 -4.03
CA PRO A 220 -8.47 7.29 -4.46
C PRO A 220 -9.43 7.95 -3.46
N THR A 221 -9.40 9.28 -3.35
CA THR A 221 -10.22 10.04 -2.37
C THR A 221 -11.68 9.60 -2.32
N GLY A 222 -12.37 9.55 -3.46
CA GLY A 222 -13.79 9.16 -3.49
C GLY A 222 -14.05 7.71 -3.08
N PHE A 223 -13.09 6.80 -3.29
CA PHE A 223 -13.18 5.43 -2.79
C PHE A 223 -13.05 5.40 -1.27
N VAL A 224 -12.05 6.09 -0.72
CA VAL A 224 -11.78 6.13 0.73
C VAL A 224 -12.95 6.75 1.48
N GLU A 225 -13.50 7.86 0.98
CA GLU A 225 -14.67 8.51 1.57
C GLU A 225 -15.90 7.59 1.56
N THR A 226 -16.14 6.90 0.44
CA THR A 226 -17.24 5.93 0.33
C THR A 226 -17.05 4.78 1.33
N ALA A 227 -15.89 4.13 1.31
CA ALA A 227 -15.61 2.98 2.17
C ALA A 227 -15.68 3.33 3.66
N ALA A 228 -15.08 4.45 4.08
CA ALA A 228 -15.13 4.93 5.45
C ALA A 228 -16.57 5.27 5.88
N GLY A 229 -17.34 5.96 5.03
CA GLY A 229 -18.74 6.27 5.30
C GLY A 229 -19.61 5.01 5.46
N LEU A 230 -19.39 3.99 4.62
CA LEU A 230 -20.08 2.71 4.73
C LEU A 230 -19.71 1.95 6.01
N LEU A 231 -18.44 1.94 6.41
CA LEU A 231 -18.00 1.33 7.67
C LEU A 231 -18.66 1.99 8.88
N VAL A 232 -18.73 3.33 8.92
CA VAL A 232 -19.44 4.04 9.99
C VAL A 232 -20.93 3.70 9.99
N ALA A 233 -21.57 3.64 8.82
CA ALA A 233 -22.98 3.27 8.70
C ALA A 233 -23.27 1.83 9.15
N LEU A 234 -22.28 0.94 9.04
CA LEU A 234 -22.34 -0.44 9.56
C LEU A 234 -21.99 -0.55 11.05
N GLY A 235 -21.72 0.57 11.73
CA GLY A 235 -21.50 0.62 13.17
C GLY A 235 -20.03 0.51 13.61
N HIS A 236 -19.07 0.51 12.68
CA HIS A 236 -17.66 0.57 13.06
C HIS A 236 -17.33 1.91 13.71
N SER A 237 -16.57 1.86 14.80
CA SER A 237 -16.17 3.07 15.51
C SER A 237 -15.18 3.90 14.68
N PRO A 238 -15.40 5.22 14.49
CA PRO A 238 -14.54 6.06 13.63
C PRO A 238 -13.06 6.10 14.03
N ASP A 239 -12.74 5.96 15.31
CA ASP A 239 -11.37 5.92 15.84
C ASP A 239 -10.59 4.66 15.42
N ARG A 240 -11.30 3.59 15.04
CA ARG A 240 -10.73 2.36 14.49
C ARG A 240 -10.64 2.36 12.96
N ILE A 241 -11.15 3.40 12.29
CA ILE A 241 -11.07 3.54 10.84
C ILE A 241 -9.92 4.47 10.50
N ARG A 242 -8.82 3.87 10.04
CA ARG A 242 -7.64 4.57 9.56
C ARG A 242 -7.74 4.68 8.05
N THR A 243 -7.44 5.87 7.54
CA THR A 243 -7.54 6.18 6.11
C THR A 243 -6.25 6.79 5.59
N GLU A 244 -5.87 6.42 4.38
CA GLU A 244 -4.79 7.02 3.59
C GLU A 244 -5.32 7.25 2.17
N ARG A 245 -5.09 8.43 1.60
CA ARG A 245 -5.67 8.83 0.30
C ARG A 245 -4.57 9.14 -0.70
N PHE A 246 -4.78 8.75 -1.95
CA PHE A 246 -3.98 9.22 -3.06
C PHE A 246 -4.79 10.26 -3.86
N GLY A 247 -4.25 11.47 -3.94
CA GLY A 247 -4.81 12.55 -4.77
C GLY A 247 -4.31 12.47 -6.21
N PRO A 248 -5.00 13.11 -7.18
CA PRO A 248 -4.46 13.30 -8.51
C PRO A 248 -3.10 13.99 -8.40
N SER A 249 -2.09 13.36 -8.98
CA SER A 249 -0.71 13.81 -8.97
C SER A 249 -0.45 14.87 -10.05
N GLY A 250 -1.18 15.98 -10.01
CA GLY A 250 -0.99 17.11 -10.93
C GLY A 250 -1.59 18.40 -10.40
N GLY A 251 -0.73 19.43 -10.30
CA GLY A 251 -1.08 20.87 -10.36
C GLY A 251 -1.97 21.44 -9.27
#